data_AF-U4U7C3-F1
#
_entry.id   AF-U4U7C3-F1
#
_cell.length_a   1.000
_cell.length_b   1.000
_cell.length_c   1.000
_cell.angle_alpha   90.00
_cell.angle_beta   90.00
_cell.angle_gamma   90.00
#
_symmetry.space_group_name_H-M   'P 1'
#
loop_
_entity.id
_entity.type
_entity.pdbx_description
1 polymer ?
#
loop_
_entity_poly.entity_id
_entity_poly.type
_entity_poly.pdbx_seq_one_letter_code
_entity_poly.pdbx_strand_id
1 'polypeptide(L)'
;MSSTTAGAPASTPDVHGGYPLHYAAQMCGGAKDSELGLQVLNALLAQKEVNVSVEDGDRRQPLLWAASAGSAKALLALVRAGATVESSDRDGLTALHCAASRGHTDCLDTLLTLCGASPDTIDTNGCTALHYAVTLGHADATALLLAHGADLNRQDRKGRSPAHCGCAKGQFETVKLIAARGANLWMRNARGDFPLHDAAASGRRELVSWLLNMRPSQVNAKNNDGRTPLHLAALNDNADMCKSDDGDEFSKY
;
A
#
# COMPACT_ATOMS: atom_id res chain seq x y z
N MET A 1 23.53 18.83 43.37
CA MET A 1 24.12 18.10 42.23
C MET A 1 23.22 18.34 41.03
N SER A 2 23.59 19.32 40.21
CA SER A 2 22.83 19.78 39.07
C SER A 2 23.00 18.78 37.92
N SER A 3 21.97 17.96 37.67
CA SER A 3 21.91 17.08 36.51
C SER A 3 21.77 17.96 35.27
N THR A 4 22.81 18.00 34.45
CA THR A 4 22.85 18.62 33.14
C THR A 4 21.89 17.91 32.20
N THR A 5 20.68 18.45 32.05
CA THR A 5 19.76 18.11 30.96
C THR A 5 20.32 18.68 29.66
N ALA A 6 21.30 18.00 29.06
CA ALA A 6 21.91 18.34 27.76
C ALA A 6 21.10 17.81 26.57
N GLY A 7 19.80 17.54 26.74
CA GLY A 7 18.90 17.12 25.68
C GLY A 7 17.94 18.25 25.34
N ALA A 8 17.78 18.55 24.04
CA ALA A 8 16.67 19.37 23.58
C ALA A 8 15.32 18.78 24.08
N PRO A 9 14.30 19.60 24.34
CA PRO A 9 12.99 19.12 24.78
C PRO A 9 12.42 18.09 23.80
N ALA A 10 11.74 17.06 24.30
CA ALA A 10 11.02 16.09 23.46
C ALA A 10 9.91 16.75 22.60
N SER A 11 9.52 17.97 22.96
CA SER A 11 8.53 18.80 22.28
C SER A 11 9.13 19.72 21.20
N THR A 12 10.43 19.68 20.94
CA THR A 12 11.06 20.54 19.92
C THR A 12 11.23 19.77 18.61
N PRO A 13 10.61 20.20 17.50
CA PRO A 13 10.82 19.58 16.20
C PRO A 13 12.17 20.00 15.60
N ASP A 14 12.66 19.20 14.66
CA ASP A 14 13.75 19.60 13.77
C ASP A 14 13.27 20.54 12.64
N VAL A 15 14.18 20.84 11.69
CA VAL A 15 13.92 21.71 10.54
C VAL A 15 12.88 21.16 9.55
N HIS A 16 12.56 19.87 9.64
CA HIS A 16 11.56 19.18 8.82
C HIS A 16 10.26 18.90 9.59
N GLY A 17 10.11 19.43 10.81
CA GLY A 17 8.96 19.16 11.67
C GLY A 17 9.04 17.82 12.42
N GLY A 18 10.12 17.05 12.25
CA GLY A 18 10.31 15.77 12.91
C GLY A 18 10.58 15.95 14.40
N TYR A 19 9.63 15.52 15.24
CA TYR A 19 9.80 15.42 16.69
C TYR A 19 10.61 14.17 17.08
N PRO A 20 11.33 14.17 18.22
CA PRO A 20 11.98 12.99 18.78
C PRO A 20 11.09 11.74 18.83
N LEU A 21 9.78 11.92 19.02
CA LEU A 21 8.80 10.84 19.01
C LEU A 21 8.67 10.13 17.64
N HIS A 22 8.77 10.86 16.53
CA HIS A 22 8.81 10.28 15.17
C HIS A 22 10.04 9.40 14.99
N TYR A 23 11.21 9.91 15.40
CA TYR A 23 12.46 9.19 15.31
C TYR A 23 12.47 7.93 16.19
N ALA A 24 11.95 8.02 17.42
CA ALA A 24 11.80 6.86 18.29
C ALA A 24 10.88 5.80 17.66
N ALA A 25 9.74 6.21 17.10
CA ALA A 25 8.83 5.31 16.38
C ALA A 25 9.51 4.63 15.18
N GLN A 26 10.34 5.37 14.42
CA GLN A 26 11.11 4.85 13.29
C GLN A 26 12.14 3.79 13.71
N MET A 27 12.89 4.05 14.79
CA MET A 27 13.94 3.16 15.28
C MET A 27 13.40 1.80 15.70
N CYS A 28 12.13 1.73 16.12
CA CYS A 28 11.50 0.49 16.56
C CYS A 28 11.38 -0.59 15.46
N GLY A 29 11.54 -0.23 14.19
CA GLY A 29 11.51 -1.17 13.05
C GLY A 29 12.86 -1.79 12.66
N GLY A 30 13.98 -1.29 13.19
CA GLY A 30 15.31 -1.76 12.84
C GLY A 30 15.67 -3.10 13.48
N ALA A 31 16.22 -4.05 12.71
CA ALA A 31 16.56 -5.39 13.22
C ALA A 31 17.59 -5.40 14.37
N LYS A 32 18.49 -4.41 14.44
CA LYS A 32 19.52 -4.31 15.49
C LYS A 32 19.10 -3.44 16.66
N ASP A 33 18.33 -2.38 16.40
CA ASP A 33 18.04 -1.33 17.37
C ASP A 33 16.56 -1.30 17.81
N SER A 34 15.74 -2.29 17.41
CA SER A 34 14.29 -2.31 17.72
C SER A 34 14.00 -2.25 19.22
N GLU A 35 14.76 -2.97 20.04
CA GLU A 35 14.57 -2.99 21.50
C GLU A 35 14.96 -1.65 22.13
N LEU A 36 16.10 -1.08 21.71
CA LEU A 36 16.53 0.24 22.17
C LEU A 36 15.55 1.33 21.71
N GLY A 37 15.10 1.26 20.46
CA GLY A 37 14.09 2.15 19.90
C GLY A 37 12.80 2.12 20.70
N LEU A 38 12.34 0.92 21.09
CA LEU A 38 11.15 0.75 21.91
C LEU A 38 11.33 1.27 23.34
N GLN A 39 12.52 1.09 23.93
CA GLN A 39 12.86 1.69 25.23
C GLN A 39 12.82 3.22 25.16
N VAL A 40 13.43 3.81 24.13
CA VAL A 40 13.41 5.26 23.89
C VAL A 40 11.97 5.74 23.68
N LEU A 41 11.19 5.05 22.85
CA LEU A 41 9.78 5.38 22.61
C LEU A 41 8.98 5.38 23.92
N ASN A 42 9.08 4.32 24.72
CA ASN A 42 8.37 4.23 26.00
C ASN A 42 8.84 5.29 27.00
N ALA A 43 10.12 5.62 27.02
CA ALA A 43 10.66 6.69 27.86
C ALA A 43 10.11 8.06 27.47
N LEU A 44 9.93 8.33 26.17
CA LEU A 44 9.27 9.55 25.69
C LEU A 44 7.78 9.56 26.03
N LEU A 45 7.08 8.43 25.85
CA LEU A 45 5.65 8.30 26.15
C LEU A 45 5.32 8.41 27.65
N ALA A 46 6.28 8.13 28.54
CA ALA A 46 6.11 8.28 29.98
C ALA A 46 6.19 9.75 30.47
N GLN A 47 6.58 10.69 29.60
CA GLN A 47 6.66 12.10 29.97
C GLN A 47 5.26 12.73 30.06
N LYS A 48 5.01 13.55 31.08
CA LYS A 48 3.68 14.13 31.37
C LYS A 48 3.09 15.00 30.25
N GLU A 49 3.92 15.53 29.36
CA GLU A 49 3.52 16.50 28.32
C GLU A 49 3.73 15.97 26.89
N VAL A 50 3.89 14.65 26.74
CA VAL A 50 4.09 14.08 25.40
C VAL A 50 2.81 14.18 24.57
N ASN A 51 2.90 14.91 23.47
CA ASN A 51 1.83 14.94 22.49
C ASN A 51 2.08 13.88 21.42
N VAL A 52 1.29 12.80 21.43
CA VAL A 52 1.37 11.73 20.41
C VAL A 52 0.78 12.11 19.06
N SER A 53 0.05 13.22 18.99
CA SER A 53 -0.56 13.73 17.76
C SER A 53 0.30 14.79 17.06
N VAL A 54 1.58 14.93 17.43
CA VAL A 54 2.52 15.81 16.74
C VAL A 54 2.60 15.46 15.26
N GLU A 55 2.69 16.47 14.42
CA GLU A 55 2.73 16.32 12.97
C GLU A 55 4.10 16.77 12.46
N ASP A 56 4.72 15.96 11.60
CA ASP A 56 5.91 16.38 10.84
C ASP A 56 5.57 17.34 9.69
N GLY A 57 6.57 17.74 8.92
CA GLY A 57 6.41 18.63 7.77
C GLY A 57 5.43 18.14 6.70
N ASP A 58 5.09 16.85 6.66
CA ASP A 58 4.13 16.23 5.73
C ASP A 58 2.81 15.84 6.41
N ARG A 59 2.57 16.36 7.62
CA ARG A 59 1.43 16.01 8.49
C ARG A 59 1.39 14.56 8.94
N ARG A 60 2.51 13.84 8.89
CA ARG A 60 2.57 12.48 9.43
C ARG A 60 2.69 12.55 10.94
N GLN A 61 1.92 11.71 11.62
CA GLN A 61 2.08 11.47 13.05
C GLN A 61 3.10 10.33 13.30
N PRO A 62 3.64 10.20 14.53
CA PRO A 62 4.57 9.11 14.87
C PRO A 62 4.00 7.72 14.60
N LEU A 63 2.67 7.56 14.64
CA LEU A 63 1.99 6.31 14.31
C LEU A 63 2.28 5.84 12.87
N LEU A 64 2.31 6.77 11.91
CA LEU A 64 2.60 6.46 10.51
C LEU A 64 4.07 6.06 10.32
N TRP A 65 4.97 6.69 11.08
CA TRP A 65 6.39 6.32 11.09
C TRP A 65 6.60 4.92 11.66
N ALA A 66 5.93 4.57 12.78
CA ALA A 66 5.95 3.22 13.34
C ALA A 66 5.43 2.17 12.35
N ALA A 67 4.33 2.46 11.64
CA ALA A 67 3.77 1.58 10.62
C ALA A 67 4.72 1.41 9.43
N SER A 68 5.30 2.49 8.92
CA SER A 68 6.27 2.46 7.81
C SER A 68 7.55 1.70 8.20
N ALA A 69 7.98 1.83 9.45
CA ALA A 69 9.13 1.12 10.00
C ALA A 69 8.86 -0.38 10.24
N GLY A 70 7.59 -0.79 10.36
CA GLY A 70 7.22 -2.20 10.56
C GLY A 70 7.20 -2.64 12.02
N SER A 71 7.02 -1.71 12.97
CA SER A 71 7.00 -2.05 14.40
C SER A 71 5.59 -2.10 15.00
N ALA A 72 5.02 -3.31 15.08
CA ALA A 72 3.74 -3.57 15.73
C ALA A 72 3.73 -3.15 17.21
N LYS A 73 4.85 -3.35 17.92
CA LYS A 73 5.01 -2.94 19.33
C LYS A 73 4.91 -1.42 19.49
N ALA A 74 5.55 -0.66 18.59
CA ALA A 74 5.49 0.80 18.61
C ALA A 74 4.07 1.31 18.30
N LEU A 75 3.37 0.68 17.34
CA LEU A 75 1.98 0.99 17.05
C LEU A 75 1.09 0.83 18.29
N LEU A 76 1.18 -0.31 18.97
CA LEU A 76 0.40 -0.54 20.20
C LEU A 76 0.74 0.45 21.30
N ALA A 77 2.03 0.77 21.49
CA ALA A 77 2.45 1.75 22.49
C ALA A 77 1.86 3.14 22.21
N LEU A 78 1.93 3.60 20.94
CA LEU A 78 1.40 4.89 20.52
C LEU A 78 -0.13 4.96 20.65
N VAL A 79 -0.85 3.91 20.22
CA VAL A 79 -2.33 3.86 20.33
C VAL A 79 -2.76 3.84 21.80
N ARG A 80 -2.09 3.07 22.66
CA ARG A 80 -2.35 3.07 24.12
C ARG A 80 -2.08 4.43 24.77
N ALA A 81 -1.14 5.19 24.23
CA ALA A 81 -0.85 6.56 24.65
C ALA A 81 -1.80 7.61 24.04
N GLY A 82 -2.82 7.19 23.28
CA GLY A 82 -3.87 8.06 22.75
C GLY A 82 -3.69 8.49 21.28
N ALA A 83 -2.78 7.88 20.52
CA ALA A 83 -2.66 8.15 19.09
C ALA A 83 -3.95 7.72 18.36
N THR A 84 -4.45 8.58 17.47
CA THR A 84 -5.64 8.26 16.66
C THR A 84 -5.25 7.34 15.50
N VAL A 85 -5.87 6.17 15.44
CA VAL A 85 -5.52 5.11 14.46
C VAL A 85 -5.79 5.53 13.02
N GLU A 86 -6.88 6.27 12.81
CA GLU A 86 -7.30 6.79 11.51
C GLU A 86 -6.69 8.17 11.20
N SER A 87 -5.65 8.60 11.94
CA SER A 87 -4.92 9.80 11.54
C SER A 87 -4.22 9.58 10.21
N SER A 88 -4.16 10.63 9.41
CA SER A 88 -3.63 10.57 8.05
C SER A 88 -2.70 11.73 7.76
N ASP A 89 -1.75 11.51 6.85
CA ASP A 89 -0.86 12.55 6.35
C ASP A 89 -1.55 13.49 5.33
N ARG A 90 -0.76 14.36 4.68
CA ARG A 90 -1.24 15.27 3.64
C ARG A 90 -1.91 14.57 2.46
N ASP A 91 -1.49 13.35 2.13
CA ASP A 91 -2.04 12.56 1.03
C ASP A 91 -3.19 11.67 1.49
N GLY A 92 -3.58 11.73 2.76
CA GLY A 92 -4.63 10.90 3.33
C GLY A 92 -4.17 9.49 3.68
N LEU A 93 -2.86 9.21 3.68
CA LEU A 93 -2.34 7.90 4.05
C LEU A 93 -2.42 7.71 5.56
N THR A 94 -3.07 6.64 5.97
CA THR A 94 -3.10 6.18 7.38
C THR A 94 -1.97 5.18 7.66
N ALA A 95 -1.79 4.84 8.94
CA ALA A 95 -0.88 3.78 9.35
C ALA A 95 -1.10 2.46 8.59
N LEU A 96 -2.36 2.11 8.29
CA LEU A 96 -2.69 0.89 7.53
C LEU A 96 -2.15 0.94 6.09
N HIS A 97 -2.25 2.11 5.43
CA HIS A 97 -1.68 2.32 4.10
C HIS A 97 -0.15 2.18 4.12
N CYS A 98 0.52 2.80 5.10
CA CYS A 98 1.97 2.71 5.24
C CYS A 98 2.43 1.25 5.42
N ALA A 99 1.80 0.50 6.34
CA ALA A 99 2.10 -0.90 6.58
C ALA A 99 1.86 -1.78 5.33
N ALA A 100 0.74 -1.57 4.64
CA ALA A 100 0.41 -2.30 3.41
C ALA A 100 1.41 -2.02 2.27
N SER A 101 1.85 -0.76 2.13
CA SER A 101 2.81 -0.38 1.09
C SER A 101 4.19 -1.01 1.29
N ARG A 102 4.55 -1.29 2.54
CA ARG A 102 5.82 -1.90 2.92
C ARG A 102 5.75 -3.41 3.07
N GLY A 103 4.55 -4.00 3.07
CA GLY A 103 4.35 -5.43 3.26
C GLY A 103 4.48 -5.89 4.72
N HIS A 104 4.35 -4.98 5.69
CA HIS A 104 4.53 -5.28 7.12
C HIS A 104 3.29 -5.96 7.71
N THR A 105 3.20 -7.28 7.56
CA THR A 105 2.04 -8.10 7.98
C THR A 105 1.71 -7.97 9.46
N ASP A 106 2.71 -7.95 10.34
CA ASP A 106 2.50 -7.86 11.79
C ASP A 106 1.87 -6.52 12.18
N CYS A 107 2.24 -5.45 11.47
CA CYS A 107 1.64 -4.13 11.66
C CYS A 107 0.20 -4.10 11.15
N LEU A 108 -0.06 -4.71 9.97
CA LEU A 108 -1.41 -4.81 9.44
C LEU A 108 -2.34 -5.58 10.39
N ASP A 109 -1.90 -6.76 10.85
CA ASP A 109 -2.65 -7.59 11.79
C ASP A 109 -2.96 -6.82 13.07
N THR A 110 -1.94 -6.19 13.66
CA THR A 110 -2.10 -5.35 14.86
C THR A 110 -3.08 -4.21 14.65
N LEU A 111 -2.98 -3.50 13.53
CA LEU A 111 -3.87 -2.36 13.23
C LEU A 111 -5.32 -2.80 13.07
N LEU A 112 -5.56 -3.91 12.36
CA LEU A 112 -6.89 -4.43 12.07
C LEU A 112 -7.55 -5.11 13.28
N THR A 113 -6.78 -5.83 14.10
CA THR A 113 -7.31 -6.64 15.21
C THR A 113 -7.31 -5.92 16.55
N LEU A 114 -6.23 -5.19 16.88
CA LEU A 114 -6.03 -4.61 18.21
C LEU A 114 -6.29 -3.11 18.24
N CYS A 115 -6.04 -2.41 17.15
CA CYS A 115 -6.23 -0.95 17.08
C CYS A 115 -7.58 -0.54 16.46
N GLY A 116 -8.28 -1.47 15.81
CA GLY A 116 -9.61 -1.20 15.21
C GLY A 116 -9.56 -0.35 13.95
N ALA A 117 -8.48 -0.43 13.16
CA ALA A 117 -8.38 0.24 11.87
C ALA A 117 -9.40 -0.33 10.87
N SER A 118 -9.98 0.53 10.03
CA SER A 118 -10.86 0.07 8.95
C SER A 118 -10.05 -0.41 7.73
N PRO A 119 -10.31 -1.61 7.18
CA PRO A 119 -9.59 -2.12 6.02
C PRO A 119 -9.84 -1.31 4.73
N ASP A 120 -10.96 -0.58 4.67
CA ASP A 120 -11.42 0.18 3.50
C ASP A 120 -11.31 1.70 3.67
N THR A 121 -10.53 2.18 4.65
CA THR A 121 -10.14 3.60 4.69
C THR A 121 -9.44 3.97 3.39
N ILE A 122 -9.76 5.15 2.85
CA ILE A 122 -9.23 5.64 1.58
C ILE A 122 -8.31 6.84 1.77
N ASP A 123 -7.28 6.92 0.93
CA ASP A 123 -6.45 8.11 0.79
C ASP A 123 -7.14 9.20 -0.06
N THR A 124 -6.42 10.30 -0.32
CA THR A 124 -6.90 11.39 -1.18
C THR A 124 -7.08 10.98 -2.65
N ASN A 125 -6.53 9.86 -3.10
CA ASN A 125 -6.76 9.31 -4.43
C ASN A 125 -7.91 8.31 -4.49
N GLY A 126 -8.51 7.96 -3.34
CA GLY A 126 -9.51 6.90 -3.23
C GLY A 126 -8.93 5.49 -3.15
N CYS A 127 -7.61 5.35 -3.01
CA CYS A 127 -6.92 4.08 -2.83
C CYS A 127 -7.07 3.60 -1.38
N THR A 128 -7.33 2.31 -1.20
CA THR A 128 -7.28 1.62 0.09
C THR A 128 -5.92 0.96 0.32
N ALA A 129 -5.66 0.48 1.55
CA ALA A 129 -4.48 -0.33 1.85
C ALA A 129 -4.29 -1.53 0.89
N LEU A 130 -5.39 -2.17 0.46
CA LEU A 130 -5.36 -3.27 -0.50
C LEU A 130 -4.82 -2.85 -1.87
N HIS A 131 -5.10 -1.61 -2.32
CA HIS A 131 -4.51 -1.09 -3.55
C HIS A 131 -2.99 -1.09 -3.46
N TYR A 132 -2.41 -0.60 -2.35
CA TYR A 132 -0.96 -0.54 -2.16
C TYR A 132 -0.33 -1.93 -2.09
N ALA A 133 -0.90 -2.85 -1.29
CA ALA A 133 -0.38 -4.21 -1.16
C ALA A 133 -0.35 -4.95 -2.52
N VAL A 134 -1.44 -4.86 -3.30
CA VAL A 134 -1.52 -5.49 -4.62
C VAL A 134 -0.56 -4.85 -5.61
N THR A 135 -0.47 -3.52 -5.64
CA THR A 135 0.38 -2.75 -6.57
C THR A 135 1.87 -3.02 -6.36
N LEU A 136 2.27 -3.24 -5.11
CA LEU A 136 3.66 -3.44 -4.72
C LEU A 136 4.06 -4.91 -4.59
N GLY A 137 3.12 -5.84 -4.84
CA GLY A 137 3.41 -7.28 -4.91
C GLY A 137 3.47 -7.99 -3.57
N HIS A 138 2.93 -7.39 -2.50
CA HIS A 138 2.97 -7.98 -1.15
C HIS A 138 1.84 -9.00 -0.96
N ALA A 139 2.09 -10.25 -1.36
CA ALA A 139 1.09 -11.33 -1.34
C ALA A 139 0.53 -11.61 0.06
N ASP A 140 1.38 -11.69 1.09
CA ASP A 140 0.95 -11.98 2.46
C ASP A 140 0.11 -10.84 3.04
N ALA A 141 0.54 -9.59 2.84
CA ALA A 141 -0.23 -8.41 3.22
C ALA A 141 -1.59 -8.35 2.50
N THR A 142 -1.61 -8.70 1.21
CA THR A 142 -2.85 -8.79 0.42
C THR A 142 -3.77 -9.86 1.00
N ALA A 143 -3.26 -11.06 1.29
CA ALA A 143 -4.04 -12.16 1.85
C ALA A 143 -4.65 -11.80 3.21
N LEU A 144 -3.89 -11.11 4.05
CA LEU A 144 -4.32 -10.66 5.37
C LEU A 144 -5.42 -9.59 5.29
N LEU A 145 -5.23 -8.55 4.46
CA LEU A 145 -6.26 -7.52 4.24
C LEU A 145 -7.59 -8.13 3.76
N LEU A 146 -7.54 -9.11 2.85
CA LEU A 146 -8.73 -9.82 2.39
C LEU A 146 -9.37 -10.68 3.48
N ALA A 147 -8.57 -11.30 4.35
CA ALA A 147 -9.09 -12.06 5.49
C ALA A 147 -9.85 -11.15 6.48
N HIS A 148 -9.48 -9.88 6.56
CA HIS A 148 -10.16 -8.85 7.33
C HIS A 148 -11.27 -8.10 6.57
N GLY A 149 -11.67 -8.60 5.40
CA GLY A 149 -12.85 -8.11 4.68
C GLY A 149 -12.62 -6.86 3.83
N ALA A 150 -11.38 -6.54 3.45
CA ALA A 150 -11.11 -5.45 2.50
C ALA A 150 -11.85 -5.68 1.16
N ASP A 151 -12.48 -4.63 0.62
CA ASP A 151 -13.19 -4.70 -0.65
C ASP A 151 -12.21 -4.76 -1.84
N LEU A 152 -12.10 -5.97 -2.40
CA LEU A 152 -11.25 -6.28 -3.55
C LEU A 152 -11.72 -5.66 -4.89
N ASN A 153 -12.93 -5.08 -4.95
CA ASN A 153 -13.50 -4.45 -6.15
C ASN A 153 -13.61 -2.93 -6.04
N ARG A 154 -13.27 -2.34 -4.89
CA ARG A 154 -13.35 -0.90 -4.67
C ARG A 154 -12.52 -0.14 -5.71
N GLN A 155 -13.11 0.86 -6.34
CA GLN A 155 -12.43 1.68 -7.33
C GLN A 155 -11.94 2.99 -6.72
N ASP A 156 -10.70 3.36 -7.04
CA ASP A 156 -10.13 4.68 -6.73
C ASP A 156 -10.85 5.80 -7.52
N ARG A 157 -10.45 7.07 -7.31
CA ARG A 157 -11.06 8.22 -8.00
C ARG A 157 -10.89 8.21 -9.53
N LYS A 158 -10.02 7.35 -10.07
CA LYS A 158 -9.83 7.14 -11.51
C LYS A 158 -10.55 5.86 -12.00
N GLY A 159 -11.38 5.25 -11.18
CA GLY A 159 -12.07 4.00 -11.50
C GLY A 159 -11.16 2.77 -11.44
N ARG A 160 -9.94 2.87 -10.91
CA ARG A 160 -9.01 1.72 -10.88
C ARG A 160 -9.30 0.89 -9.65
N SER A 161 -9.59 -0.40 -9.86
CA SER A 161 -9.64 -1.39 -8.78
C SER A 161 -8.23 -1.87 -8.39
N PRO A 162 -8.05 -2.60 -7.27
CA PRO A 162 -6.75 -3.21 -6.94
C PRO A 162 -6.15 -4.03 -8.10
N ALA A 163 -7.00 -4.74 -8.85
CA ALA A 163 -6.58 -5.48 -10.04
C ALA A 163 -5.95 -4.60 -11.12
N HIS A 164 -6.52 -3.41 -11.39
CA HIS A 164 -5.92 -2.47 -12.35
C HIS A 164 -4.51 -2.06 -11.91
N CYS A 165 -4.35 -1.69 -10.63
CA CYS A 165 -3.06 -1.22 -10.13
C CYS A 165 -2.01 -2.35 -10.07
N GLY A 166 -2.41 -3.58 -9.70
CA GLY A 166 -1.57 -4.77 -9.78
C GLY A 166 -1.15 -5.09 -11.22
N CYS A 167 -2.09 -5.06 -12.17
CA CYS A 167 -1.81 -5.27 -13.58
C CYS A 167 -0.89 -4.20 -14.17
N ALA A 168 -1.10 -2.93 -13.84
CA ALA A 168 -0.24 -1.83 -14.29
C ALA A 168 1.21 -1.96 -13.82
N LYS A 169 1.45 -2.63 -12.69
CA LYS A 169 2.79 -2.95 -12.17
C LYS A 169 3.25 -4.36 -12.49
N GLY A 170 2.43 -5.15 -13.19
CA GLY A 170 2.77 -6.50 -13.57
C GLY A 170 2.90 -7.47 -12.41
N GLN A 171 2.16 -7.26 -11.31
CA GLN A 171 2.23 -8.06 -10.09
C GLN A 171 1.36 -9.32 -10.22
N PHE A 172 1.90 -10.34 -10.90
CA PHE A 172 1.10 -11.51 -11.27
C PHE A 172 0.53 -12.26 -10.05
N GLU A 173 1.35 -12.50 -9.03
CA GLU A 173 0.94 -13.29 -7.87
C GLU A 173 -0.16 -12.62 -7.03
N THR A 174 -0.08 -11.30 -6.79
CA THR A 174 -1.14 -10.59 -6.06
C THR A 174 -2.43 -10.50 -6.88
N VAL A 175 -2.34 -10.33 -8.20
CA VAL A 175 -3.52 -10.34 -9.10
C VAL A 175 -4.20 -11.72 -9.10
N LYS A 176 -3.42 -12.81 -9.16
CA LYS A 176 -3.97 -14.18 -9.03
C LYS A 176 -4.63 -14.39 -7.66
N LEU A 177 -4.01 -13.88 -6.60
CA LEU A 177 -4.52 -14.02 -5.25
C LEU A 177 -5.88 -13.32 -5.08
N ILE A 178 -6.02 -12.06 -5.50
CA ILE A 178 -7.32 -11.37 -5.41
C ILE A 178 -8.38 -12.04 -6.30
N ALA A 179 -7.99 -12.56 -7.47
CA ALA A 179 -8.90 -13.28 -8.35
C ALA A 179 -9.41 -14.58 -7.72
N ALA A 180 -8.53 -15.35 -7.08
CA ALA A 180 -8.89 -16.55 -6.32
C ALA A 180 -9.84 -16.25 -5.15
N ARG A 181 -9.86 -15.00 -4.66
CA ARG A 181 -10.77 -14.51 -3.63
C ARG A 181 -12.04 -13.87 -4.19
N GLY A 182 -12.26 -13.92 -5.50
CA GLY A 182 -13.50 -13.47 -6.15
C GLY A 182 -13.46 -12.04 -6.69
N ALA A 183 -12.27 -11.45 -6.91
CA ALA A 183 -12.17 -10.15 -7.53
C ALA A 183 -12.69 -10.12 -8.97
N ASN A 184 -13.43 -9.08 -9.31
CA ASN A 184 -13.90 -8.83 -10.66
C ASN A 184 -12.79 -8.18 -11.49
N LEU A 185 -12.07 -9.03 -12.23
CA LEU A 185 -10.99 -8.61 -13.14
C LEU A 185 -11.49 -7.92 -14.42
N TRP A 186 -12.80 -7.71 -14.59
CA TRP A 186 -13.42 -7.17 -15.79
C TRP A 186 -14.22 -5.90 -15.53
N MET A 187 -13.86 -5.15 -14.47
CA MET A 187 -14.34 -3.79 -14.27
C MET A 187 -13.60 -2.82 -15.19
N ARG A 188 -14.29 -1.79 -15.68
CA ARG A 188 -13.65 -0.70 -16.43
C ARG A 188 -13.30 0.46 -15.51
N ASN A 189 -12.11 1.03 -15.69
CA ASN A 189 -11.75 2.30 -15.07
C ASN A 189 -12.33 3.50 -15.84
N ALA A 190 -12.01 4.73 -15.41
CA ALA A 190 -12.54 5.95 -16.04
C ALA A 190 -12.11 6.16 -17.50
N ARG A 191 -11.00 5.54 -17.93
CA ARG A 191 -10.55 5.53 -19.34
C ARG A 191 -11.22 4.42 -20.16
N GLY A 192 -12.08 3.63 -19.53
CA GLY A 192 -12.64 2.43 -20.14
C GLY A 192 -11.66 1.27 -20.20
N ASP A 193 -10.49 1.34 -19.56
CA ASP A 193 -9.54 0.23 -19.57
C ASP A 193 -10.05 -0.88 -18.66
N PHE A 194 -9.86 -2.14 -19.07
CA PHE A 194 -9.86 -3.29 -18.15
C PHE A 194 -8.47 -3.48 -17.53
N PRO A 195 -8.32 -4.23 -16.42
CA PRO A 195 -7.01 -4.69 -15.95
C PRO A 195 -6.13 -5.33 -17.04
N LEU A 196 -6.75 -5.98 -18.03
CA LEU A 196 -6.07 -6.52 -19.22
C LEU A 196 -5.28 -5.47 -20.02
N HIS A 197 -5.82 -4.26 -20.16
CA HIS A 197 -5.16 -3.15 -20.86
C HIS A 197 -3.92 -2.69 -20.09
N ASP A 198 -4.04 -2.55 -18.77
CA ASP A 198 -2.93 -2.18 -17.89
C ASP A 198 -1.84 -3.28 -17.85
N ALA A 199 -2.22 -4.56 -17.88
CA ALA A 199 -1.28 -5.69 -17.95
C ALA A 199 -0.50 -5.73 -19.27
N ALA A 200 -1.16 -5.40 -20.39
CA ALA A 200 -0.50 -5.29 -21.68
C ALA A 200 0.49 -4.10 -21.72
N ALA A 201 0.11 -2.97 -21.11
CA ALA A 201 1.00 -1.82 -20.95
C ALA A 201 2.19 -2.11 -20.02
N SER A 202 2.08 -3.05 -19.08
CA SER A 202 3.19 -3.44 -18.19
C SER A 202 4.16 -4.45 -18.82
N GLY A 203 3.87 -4.98 -20.01
CA GLY A 203 4.73 -5.93 -20.72
C GLY A 203 4.80 -7.33 -20.10
N ARG A 204 3.91 -7.68 -19.16
CA ARG A 204 3.95 -8.97 -18.47
C ARG A 204 3.16 -10.04 -19.22
N ARG A 205 3.79 -10.68 -20.20
CA ARG A 205 3.19 -11.72 -21.05
C ARG A 205 2.39 -12.76 -20.28
N GLU A 206 2.98 -13.35 -19.23
CA GLU A 206 2.30 -14.37 -18.42
C GLU A 206 0.98 -13.90 -17.81
N LEU A 207 0.96 -12.68 -17.27
CA LEU A 207 -0.25 -12.09 -16.69
C LEU A 207 -1.31 -11.84 -17.77
N VAL A 208 -0.90 -11.36 -18.95
CA VAL A 208 -1.85 -11.11 -20.03
C VAL A 208 -2.40 -12.41 -20.60
N SER A 209 -1.55 -13.41 -20.86
CA SER A 209 -1.98 -14.74 -21.30
C SER A 209 -2.93 -15.37 -20.29
N TRP A 210 -2.64 -15.26 -18.99
CA TRP A 210 -3.52 -15.77 -17.95
C TRP A 210 -4.89 -15.07 -17.93
N LEU A 211 -4.94 -13.74 -18.09
CA LEU A 211 -6.19 -12.99 -18.21
C LEU A 211 -6.98 -13.39 -19.46
N LEU A 212 -6.31 -13.52 -20.62
CA LEU A 212 -6.94 -13.92 -21.87
C LEU A 212 -7.44 -15.37 -21.83
N ASN A 213 -6.72 -16.28 -21.18
CA ASN A 213 -7.19 -17.65 -21.00
C ASN A 213 -8.46 -17.73 -20.15
N MET A 214 -8.69 -16.78 -19.22
CA MET A 214 -9.96 -16.67 -18.51
C MET A 214 -11.09 -16.05 -19.34
N ARG A 215 -10.76 -15.13 -20.26
CA ARG A 215 -11.78 -14.51 -21.13
C ARG A 215 -11.23 -14.14 -22.52
N PRO A 216 -11.13 -15.12 -23.44
CA PRO A 216 -10.47 -14.90 -24.73
C PRO A 216 -11.11 -13.82 -25.59
N SER A 217 -12.43 -13.66 -25.49
CA SER A 217 -13.19 -12.60 -26.19
C SER A 217 -12.71 -11.16 -25.96
N GLN A 218 -11.85 -10.91 -24.96
CA GLN A 218 -11.37 -9.56 -24.62
C GLN A 218 -10.03 -9.19 -25.26
N VAL A 219 -9.41 -10.06 -26.06
CA VAL A 219 -8.12 -9.80 -26.75
C VAL A 219 -8.10 -8.46 -27.51
N ASN A 220 -9.23 -8.12 -28.15
CA ASN A 220 -9.40 -6.90 -28.94
C ASN A 220 -10.37 -5.90 -28.30
N ALA A 221 -10.61 -6.00 -26.99
CA ALA A 221 -11.46 -5.07 -26.27
C ALA A 221 -10.92 -3.64 -26.43
N LYS A 222 -11.79 -2.67 -26.73
CA LYS A 222 -11.42 -1.26 -26.86
C LYS A 222 -11.72 -0.50 -25.57
N ASN A 223 -10.84 0.42 -25.20
CA ASN A 223 -11.09 1.45 -24.20
C ASN A 223 -11.81 2.67 -24.81
N ASN A 224 -11.99 3.76 -24.04
CA ASN A 224 -12.72 4.95 -24.50
C ASN A 224 -12.02 5.69 -25.65
N ASP A 225 -10.71 5.52 -25.80
CA ASP A 225 -9.91 6.07 -26.92
C ASP A 225 -9.89 5.14 -28.14
N GLY A 226 -10.64 4.02 -28.11
CA GLY A 226 -10.62 3.01 -29.17
C GLY A 226 -9.36 2.14 -29.18
N ARG A 227 -8.51 2.23 -28.15
CA ARG A 227 -7.26 1.48 -28.03
C ARG A 227 -7.51 0.07 -27.49
N THR A 228 -6.84 -0.92 -28.07
CA THR A 228 -6.83 -2.31 -27.61
C THR A 228 -5.67 -2.55 -26.64
N PRO A 229 -5.63 -3.68 -25.90
CA PRO A 229 -4.46 -4.06 -25.12
C PRO A 229 -3.16 -4.02 -25.95
N LEU A 230 -3.19 -4.51 -27.19
CA LEU A 230 -2.03 -4.49 -28.08
C LEU A 230 -1.58 -3.06 -28.45
N HIS A 231 -2.53 -2.13 -28.71
CA HIS A 231 -2.18 -0.71 -28.91
C HIS A 231 -1.42 -0.13 -27.71
N LEU A 232 -1.82 -0.50 -26.48
CA LEU A 232 -1.15 0.00 -25.27
C LEU A 232 0.20 -0.66 -25.03
N ALA A 233 0.35 -1.95 -25.35
CA ALA A 233 1.65 -2.62 -25.31
C ALA A 233 2.66 -1.96 -26.25
N ALA A 234 2.25 -1.68 -27.49
CA ALA A 234 3.07 -0.98 -28.48
C ALA A 234 3.44 0.45 -28.05
N LEU A 235 2.49 1.20 -27.47
CA LEU A 235 2.74 2.56 -26.97
C LEU A 235 3.74 2.61 -25.80
N ASN A 236 3.88 1.52 -25.04
CA ASN A 236 4.82 1.42 -23.92
C ASN A 236 6.11 0.67 -24.29
N ASP A 237 6.40 0.53 -25.59
CA ASP A 237 7.61 -0.11 -26.13
C ASP A 237 7.79 -1.57 -25.68
N ASN A 238 6.67 -2.26 -25.39
CA ASN A 238 6.68 -3.69 -25.08
C ASN A 238 6.70 -4.49 -26.38
N ALA A 239 7.80 -4.39 -27.13
CA ALA A 239 7.95 -5.05 -28.43
C ALA A 239 7.72 -6.56 -28.36
N ASP A 240 8.10 -7.21 -27.26
CA ASP A 240 7.90 -8.63 -27.03
C ASP A 240 6.41 -9.03 -26.92
N MET A 241 5.51 -8.12 -26.55
CA MET A 241 4.06 -8.34 -26.59
C MET A 241 3.49 -8.22 -28.01
N CYS A 242 4.23 -7.58 -28.92
CA CYS A 242 3.80 -7.29 -30.29
C CYS A 242 4.32 -8.30 -31.31
N LYS A 243 5.21 -9.20 -30.90
CA LYS A 243 5.73 -10.28 -31.74
C LYS A 243 4.71 -11.43 -31.75
N SER A 244 4.31 -11.82 -32.96
CA SER A 244 3.64 -13.09 -33.20
C SER A 244 4.73 -14.16 -33.37
N ASP A 245 5.15 -14.82 -32.29
CA ASP A 245 5.91 -16.05 -32.49
C ASP A 245 4.94 -17.14 -32.95
N ASP A 246 5.31 -17.91 -33.98
CA ASP A 246 4.51 -18.94 -34.67
C ASP A 246 4.09 -20.14 -33.77
N GLY A 247 4.14 -19.99 -32.45
CA GLY A 247 3.66 -20.94 -31.44
C GLY A 247 2.91 -20.33 -30.26
N ASP A 248 2.68 -19.02 -30.22
CA ASP A 248 2.10 -18.34 -29.06
C ASP A 248 0.57 -18.42 -28.97
N GLU A 249 0.05 -18.59 -27.75
CA GLU A 249 -1.38 -18.48 -27.43
C GLU A 249 -1.98 -17.12 -27.76
N PHE A 250 -1.16 -16.07 -27.86
CA PHE A 250 -1.59 -14.75 -28.30
C PHE A 250 -2.01 -14.71 -29.77
N SER A 251 -1.39 -15.53 -30.61
CA SER A 251 -1.73 -15.69 -32.02
C SER A 251 -3.02 -16.51 -32.23
N LYS A 252 -3.51 -17.18 -31.18
CA LYS A 252 -4.71 -18.02 -31.23
C LYS A 252 -6.01 -17.22 -31.06
N TYR A 253 -5.93 -15.91 -30.77
CA TYR A 253 -7.08 -15.05 -30.48
C TYR A 253 -7.07 -13.74 -31.27
#